data_AF-A0A436EZH3-F1
#
_entry.id   AF-A0A436EZH3-F1
#
_cell.length_a   1.000
_cell.length_b   1.000
_cell.length_c   1.000
_cell.angle_alpha   90.00
_cell.angle_beta   90.00
_cell.angle_gamma   90.00
#
_symmetry.space_group_name_H-M   'P 1'
#
loop_
_entity.id
_entity.type
_entity.pdbx_description
1 polymer ?
#
loop_
_entity_poly.entity_id
_entity_poly.type
_entity_poly.pdbx_seq_one_letter_code
_entity_poly.pdbx_strand_id
1 'polypeptide(L)'
;AFHFTTVQNSPIIAAPAGIDTLRPVLQSNNATQVINLATSGSGIFTGGIQNLIVSNLGSGAGVAVNASGASSFFVRNNTIAAGGNALDFSTTGAPANTLLLSIDGNTLSSTASGLAASFTGQNIDADLNSIAIRSFAGNTATGGAGSGGIAFNNVRFDSDGAGGTVSAGTLGIGNPGARVQGNGLSFTNTSGTLNLGTLSLANNGGTGVIANTKTTTFTLNNTGGVVTTTNGAAFDLDPLTVNMTFATVNASGGASGIIFDGVAGTFTVTGATAIGNTTGFGIDAVNTNTGTFNFNTVTVNNATVPNTGGGIRVQTGTLNVTGLA
;
A
#
# COMPACT_ATOMS: atom_id res chain seq x y z
N ALA A 1 -22.71 21.31 -5.28
CA ALA A 1 -22.51 19.86 -5.11
C ALA A 1 -23.85 19.16 -5.36
N PHE A 2 -23.89 18.18 -6.25
CA PHE A 2 -25.07 17.33 -6.42
C PHE A 2 -24.97 16.15 -5.46
N HIS A 3 -26.03 15.88 -4.70
CA HIS A 3 -26.08 14.82 -3.72
C HIS A 3 -27.09 13.78 -4.21
N PHE A 4 -26.60 12.59 -4.55
CA PHE A 4 -27.45 11.46 -4.89
C PHE A 4 -27.54 10.53 -3.68
N THR A 5 -28.76 10.32 -3.18
CA THR A 5 -29.01 9.46 -2.01
C THR A 5 -29.30 8.01 -2.39
N THR A 6 -29.69 7.76 -3.64
CA THR A 6 -29.95 6.40 -4.16
C THR A 6 -29.66 6.35 -5.66
N VAL A 7 -28.61 5.63 -6.07
CA VAL A 7 -28.34 5.33 -7.48
C VAL A 7 -28.59 3.84 -7.70
N GLN A 8 -29.75 3.49 -8.25
CA GLN A 8 -29.99 2.15 -8.75
C GLN A 8 -29.97 2.19 -10.28
N ASN A 9 -29.05 1.42 -10.86
CA ASN A 9 -29.12 0.94 -12.25
C ASN A 9 -29.09 2.00 -13.37
N SER A 10 -28.22 3.02 -13.31
CA SER A 10 -27.93 3.89 -14.46
C SER A 10 -26.50 3.68 -14.99
N PRO A 11 -26.31 3.53 -16.32
CA PRO A 11 -24.99 3.30 -16.92
C PRO A 11 -24.12 4.56 -16.99
N ILE A 12 -24.68 5.78 -16.88
CA ILE A 12 -23.92 7.04 -16.92
C ILE A 12 -24.60 8.10 -16.04
N ILE A 13 -23.88 8.63 -15.05
CA ILE A 13 -24.23 9.88 -14.38
C ILE A 13 -23.46 11.00 -15.09
N ALA A 14 -24.08 11.64 -16.08
CA ALA A 14 -23.51 12.82 -16.74
C ALA A 14 -24.04 14.10 -16.10
N ALA A 15 -23.15 15.05 -15.79
CA ALA A 15 -23.57 16.40 -15.40
C ALA A 15 -24.28 17.10 -16.57
N PRO A 16 -25.30 17.94 -16.33
CA PRO A 16 -25.88 18.80 -17.37
C PRO A 16 -24.79 19.64 -18.04
N ALA A 17 -24.94 19.89 -19.34
CA ALA A 17 -24.01 20.73 -20.10
C ALA A 17 -23.85 22.12 -19.44
N GLY A 18 -22.61 22.60 -19.31
CA GLY A 18 -22.26 23.87 -18.65
C GLY A 18 -21.76 23.75 -17.21
N ILE A 19 -21.59 22.54 -16.68
CA ILE A 19 -21.18 22.27 -15.29
C ILE A 19 -19.94 21.34 -15.25
N ASP A 20 -18.96 21.59 -16.13
CA ASP A 20 -17.81 20.70 -16.37
C ASP A 20 -16.72 20.75 -15.26
N THR A 21 -16.95 21.53 -14.20
CA THR A 21 -15.95 21.77 -13.13
C THR A 21 -16.35 21.23 -11.76
N LEU A 22 -17.57 20.69 -11.58
CA LEU A 22 -18.08 20.21 -10.30
C LEU A 22 -18.07 18.67 -10.23
N ARG A 23 -17.28 18.13 -9.30
CA ARG A 23 -17.21 16.68 -9.01
C ARG A 23 -18.51 16.19 -8.36
N PRO A 24 -19.19 15.15 -8.89
CA PRO A 24 -20.38 14.58 -8.25
C PRO A 24 -20.05 13.98 -6.87
N VAL A 25 -20.99 14.09 -5.92
CA VAL A 25 -20.88 13.48 -4.58
C VAL A 25 -21.83 12.29 -4.47
N LEU A 26 -21.27 11.12 -4.16
CA LEU A 26 -22.02 9.92 -3.83
C LEU A 26 -21.80 9.62 -2.35
N GLN A 27 -22.88 9.60 -1.56
CA GLN A 27 -22.78 9.45 -0.12
C GLN A 27 -23.73 8.37 0.40
N SER A 28 -23.26 7.63 1.41
CA SER A 28 -24.01 6.63 2.16
C SER A 28 -23.75 6.82 3.66
N ASN A 29 -24.66 6.36 4.52
CA ASN A 29 -24.47 6.30 5.97
C ASN A 29 -24.66 4.88 6.50
N ASN A 30 -24.50 3.89 5.62
CA ASN A 30 -24.88 2.50 5.85
C ASN A 30 -23.65 1.68 6.28
N ALA A 31 -23.89 0.47 6.77
CA ALA A 31 -22.83 -0.53 6.96
C ALA A 31 -22.36 -1.18 5.65
N THR A 32 -23.02 -0.89 4.52
CA THR A 32 -22.68 -1.37 3.17
C THR A 32 -21.84 -0.35 2.41
N GLN A 33 -21.27 -0.76 1.28
CA GLN A 33 -20.53 0.10 0.35
C GLN A 33 -21.38 1.21 -0.30
N VAL A 34 -20.77 2.32 -0.70
CA VAL A 34 -21.43 3.37 -1.52
C VAL A 34 -21.57 2.91 -2.97
N ILE A 35 -20.49 2.35 -3.53
CA ILE A 35 -20.44 1.84 -4.89
C ILE A 35 -20.05 0.37 -4.86
N ASN A 36 -20.86 -0.48 -5.50
CA ASN A 36 -20.57 -1.88 -5.73
C ASN A 36 -20.38 -2.11 -7.23
N LEU A 37 -19.17 -2.45 -7.70
CA LEU A 37 -18.97 -2.72 -9.13
C LEU A 37 -19.49 -4.14 -9.44
N ALA A 38 -20.27 -4.26 -10.51
CA ALA A 38 -20.99 -5.49 -10.84
C ALA A 38 -20.04 -6.59 -11.34
N THR A 39 -20.17 -7.79 -10.76
CA THR A 39 -19.31 -8.96 -11.06
C THR A 39 -20.08 -10.22 -11.45
N SER A 40 -21.41 -10.10 -11.66
CA SER A 40 -22.33 -11.21 -11.95
C SER A 40 -23.03 -11.04 -13.30
N GLY A 41 -23.16 -12.13 -14.06
CA GLY A 41 -23.67 -12.13 -15.44
C GLY A 41 -22.83 -13.02 -16.37
N SER A 42 -23.04 -12.96 -17.68
CA SER A 42 -22.19 -13.65 -18.67
C SER A 42 -21.18 -12.68 -19.31
N GLY A 43 -19.94 -13.15 -19.54
CA GLY A 43 -18.88 -12.38 -20.19
C GLY A 43 -17.88 -11.73 -19.24
N ILE A 44 -17.07 -10.81 -19.77
CA ILE A 44 -16.11 -9.99 -19.00
C ILE A 44 -16.81 -8.72 -18.54
N PHE A 45 -16.77 -8.42 -17.24
CA PHE A 45 -17.30 -7.17 -16.70
C PHE A 45 -16.28 -6.07 -16.83
N THR A 46 -16.64 -4.98 -17.52
CA THR A 46 -15.79 -3.81 -17.65
C THR A 46 -16.50 -2.56 -17.16
N GLY A 47 -15.77 -1.67 -16.49
CA GLY A 47 -16.35 -0.43 -16.00
C GLY A 47 -15.38 0.38 -15.17
N GLY A 48 -15.87 1.43 -14.53
CA GLY A 48 -15.04 2.21 -13.63
C GLY A 48 -15.68 3.50 -13.20
N ILE A 49 -15.00 4.19 -12.30
CA ILE A 49 -15.43 5.47 -11.78
C ILE A 49 -14.31 6.50 -11.94
N GLN A 50 -14.71 7.73 -12.21
CA GLN A 50 -13.79 8.83 -12.42
C GLN A 50 -14.34 10.15 -11.90
N ASN A 51 -13.44 10.97 -11.33
CA ASN A 51 -13.72 12.35 -10.96
C ASN A 51 -14.86 12.51 -9.94
N LEU A 52 -15.04 11.54 -9.06
CA LEU A 52 -16.10 11.52 -8.04
C LEU A 52 -15.57 11.86 -6.65
N ILE A 53 -16.45 12.40 -5.82
CA ILE A 53 -16.30 12.39 -4.37
C ILE A 53 -17.22 11.29 -3.84
N VAL A 54 -16.66 10.31 -3.14
CA VAL A 54 -17.38 9.18 -2.56
C VAL A 54 -17.21 9.23 -1.05
N SER A 55 -18.31 9.20 -0.30
CA SER A 55 -18.28 9.29 1.16
C SER A 55 -19.19 8.23 1.80
N ASN A 56 -18.63 7.39 2.66
CA ASN A 56 -19.42 6.55 3.56
C ASN A 56 -19.25 7.05 4.99
N LEU A 57 -20.32 7.63 5.55
CA LEU A 57 -20.36 8.10 6.92
C LEU A 57 -20.71 6.97 7.92
N GLY A 58 -21.18 5.83 7.41
CA GLY A 58 -21.38 4.61 8.19
C GLY A 58 -20.10 3.77 8.24
N SER A 59 -20.23 2.50 8.67
CA SER A 59 -19.09 1.58 8.82
C SER A 59 -18.71 0.84 7.53
N GLY A 60 -19.45 1.04 6.44
CA GLY A 60 -19.22 0.34 5.18
C GLY A 60 -18.06 0.93 4.37
N ALA A 61 -17.75 0.27 3.25
CA ALA A 61 -16.69 0.71 2.33
C ALA A 61 -17.11 1.92 1.47
N GLY A 62 -16.14 2.57 0.83
CA GLY A 62 -16.41 3.56 -0.21
C GLY A 62 -16.81 2.87 -1.50
N VAL A 63 -15.85 2.16 -2.09
CA VAL A 63 -16.04 1.37 -3.32
C VAL A 63 -15.63 -0.06 -3.03
N ALA A 64 -16.50 -1.02 -3.36
CA ALA A 64 -16.23 -2.42 -3.14
C ALA A 64 -16.47 -3.28 -4.38
N VAL A 65 -15.74 -4.40 -4.44
CA VAL A 65 -15.86 -5.45 -5.44
C VAL A 65 -15.57 -6.79 -4.79
N ASN A 66 -16.42 -7.78 -5.07
CA ASN A 66 -16.09 -9.19 -4.87
C ASN A 66 -16.29 -9.90 -6.21
N ALA A 67 -15.19 -10.17 -6.92
CA ALA A 67 -15.21 -10.76 -8.24
C ALA A 67 -15.12 -12.29 -8.18
N SER A 68 -16.14 -12.95 -8.70
CA SER A 68 -16.18 -14.40 -8.96
C SER A 68 -16.02 -14.75 -10.44
N GLY A 69 -16.06 -13.74 -11.32
CA GLY A 69 -15.88 -13.87 -12.77
C GLY A 69 -14.94 -12.80 -13.32
N ALA A 70 -14.45 -13.02 -14.54
CA ALA A 70 -13.49 -12.14 -15.19
C ALA A 70 -14.00 -10.69 -15.23
N SER A 71 -13.26 -9.79 -14.60
CA SER A 71 -13.65 -8.40 -14.36
C SER A 71 -12.46 -7.48 -14.57
N SER A 72 -12.71 -6.29 -15.11
CA SER A 72 -11.69 -5.27 -15.36
C SER A 72 -12.25 -3.89 -15.04
N PHE A 73 -11.73 -3.26 -14.00
CA PHE A 73 -12.23 -1.97 -13.53
C PHE A 73 -11.14 -0.91 -13.46
N PHE A 74 -11.56 0.35 -13.64
CA PHE A 74 -10.73 1.50 -13.33
C PHE A 74 -11.34 2.38 -12.23
N VAL A 75 -10.49 2.97 -11.40
CA VAL A 75 -10.87 3.96 -10.38
C VAL A 75 -9.89 5.12 -10.52
N ARG A 76 -10.35 6.26 -11.07
CA ARG A 76 -9.44 7.37 -11.41
C ARG A 76 -9.84 8.73 -10.86
N ASN A 77 -8.90 9.47 -10.31
CA ASN A 77 -9.09 10.87 -9.92
C ASN A 77 -10.26 11.07 -8.94
N ASN A 78 -10.47 10.12 -8.03
CA ASN A 78 -11.55 10.18 -7.04
C ASN A 78 -11.03 10.62 -5.66
N THR A 79 -11.94 11.11 -4.84
CA THR A 79 -11.72 11.34 -3.41
C THR A 79 -12.69 10.42 -2.70
N ILE A 80 -12.17 9.42 -2.00
CA ILE A 80 -12.97 8.33 -1.43
C ILE A 80 -12.65 8.27 0.06
N ALA A 81 -13.66 8.55 0.88
CA ALA A 81 -13.58 8.46 2.33
C ALA A 81 -14.67 7.52 2.85
N ALA A 82 -14.35 6.62 3.78
CA ALA A 82 -15.33 5.66 4.30
C ALA A 82 -15.03 5.29 5.75
N GLY A 83 -16.05 5.00 6.57
CA GLY A 83 -15.80 4.45 7.92
C GLY A 83 -15.15 3.07 7.86
N GLY A 84 -15.49 2.25 6.86
CA GLY A 84 -14.77 1.03 6.50
C GLY A 84 -13.54 1.31 5.62
N ASN A 85 -13.25 0.40 4.70
CA ASN A 85 -12.18 0.61 3.72
C ASN A 85 -12.61 1.62 2.65
N ALA A 86 -11.75 2.55 2.23
CA ALA A 86 -12.09 3.43 1.10
C ALA A 86 -12.23 2.63 -0.21
N LEU A 87 -11.26 1.76 -0.50
CA LEU A 87 -11.36 0.72 -1.53
C LEU A 87 -11.34 -0.66 -0.89
N ASP A 88 -12.27 -1.53 -1.28
CA ASP A 88 -12.37 -2.91 -0.78
C ASP A 88 -12.57 -3.90 -1.93
N PHE A 89 -11.46 -4.39 -2.48
CA PHE A 89 -11.50 -5.29 -3.63
C PHE A 89 -11.06 -6.68 -3.26
N SER A 90 -11.87 -7.66 -3.64
CA SER A 90 -11.63 -9.06 -3.35
C SER A 90 -12.04 -9.97 -4.50
N THR A 91 -11.54 -11.20 -4.45
CA THR A 91 -12.01 -12.30 -5.29
C THR A 91 -12.26 -13.53 -4.44
N THR A 92 -13.19 -14.39 -4.83
CA THR A 92 -13.48 -15.65 -4.09
C THR A 92 -13.45 -16.84 -5.05
N GLY A 93 -12.66 -17.89 -4.72
CA GLY A 93 -12.62 -19.13 -5.50
C GLY A 93 -12.18 -18.96 -6.96
N ALA A 94 -11.38 -17.93 -7.22
CA ALA A 94 -11.17 -17.37 -8.54
C ALA A 94 -9.81 -17.77 -9.14
N PRO A 95 -9.71 -18.05 -10.46
CA PRO A 95 -8.44 -18.30 -11.13
C PRO A 95 -7.59 -17.01 -11.23
N ALA A 96 -6.36 -17.15 -11.73
CA ALA A 96 -5.46 -16.02 -11.99
C ALA A 96 -6.14 -14.93 -12.83
N ASN A 97 -5.83 -13.67 -12.52
CA ASN A 97 -6.29 -12.50 -13.28
C ASN A 97 -7.82 -12.37 -13.42
N THR A 98 -8.57 -12.89 -12.45
CA THR A 98 -10.04 -12.72 -12.41
C THR A 98 -10.43 -11.26 -12.25
N LEU A 99 -9.67 -10.47 -11.50
CA LEU A 99 -9.94 -9.05 -11.32
C LEU A 99 -8.74 -8.21 -11.76
N LEU A 100 -8.92 -7.44 -12.83
CA LEU A 100 -7.94 -6.50 -13.36
C LEU A 100 -8.29 -5.09 -12.88
N LEU A 101 -7.30 -4.35 -12.35
CA LEU A 101 -7.54 -3.05 -11.74
C LEU A 101 -6.57 -1.98 -12.23
N SER A 102 -7.10 -0.83 -12.63
CA SER A 102 -6.32 0.39 -12.86
C SER A 102 -6.76 1.49 -11.90
N ILE A 103 -5.96 1.78 -10.89
CA ILE A 103 -6.29 2.69 -9.80
C ILE A 103 -5.36 3.89 -9.85
N ASP A 104 -5.83 5.05 -10.33
CA ASP A 104 -4.94 6.19 -10.61
C ASP A 104 -5.44 7.51 -10.01
N GLY A 105 -4.55 8.32 -9.45
CA GLY A 105 -4.85 9.70 -9.05
C GLY A 105 -5.86 9.84 -7.91
N ASN A 106 -6.08 8.80 -7.10
CA ASN A 106 -7.11 8.84 -6.06
C ASN A 106 -6.57 9.36 -4.72
N THR A 107 -7.41 10.08 -3.99
CA THR A 107 -7.22 10.38 -2.57
C THR A 107 -8.12 9.47 -1.75
N LEU A 108 -7.55 8.65 -0.87
CA LEU A 108 -8.22 7.57 -0.17
C LEU A 108 -8.09 7.75 1.35
N SER A 109 -9.17 7.51 2.10
CA SER A 109 -9.18 7.63 3.55
C SER A 109 -10.14 6.63 4.18
N SER A 110 -9.71 5.96 5.25
CA SER A 110 -10.66 5.45 6.23
C SER A 110 -10.86 6.48 7.35
N THR A 111 -12.11 6.66 7.77
CA THR A 111 -12.50 7.60 8.83
C THR A 111 -12.75 6.91 10.18
N ALA A 112 -12.62 5.58 10.27
CA ALA A 112 -12.85 4.86 11.53
C ALA A 112 -11.81 3.78 11.86
N SER A 113 -11.81 2.60 11.24
CA SER A 113 -10.79 1.57 11.55
C SER A 113 -10.40 0.71 10.35
N GLY A 114 -10.81 1.12 9.15
CA GLY A 114 -10.49 0.44 7.91
C GLY A 114 -9.18 0.93 7.29
N LEU A 115 -8.89 0.39 6.12
CA LEU A 115 -7.74 0.75 5.28
C LEU A 115 -8.13 1.82 4.26
N ALA A 116 -7.16 2.63 3.82
CA ALA A 116 -7.35 3.47 2.65
C ALA A 116 -7.63 2.62 1.40
N ALA A 117 -6.96 1.48 1.26
CA ALA A 117 -7.30 0.48 0.26
C ALA A 117 -6.93 -0.94 0.73
N SER A 118 -7.81 -1.88 0.43
CA SER A 118 -7.62 -3.32 0.64
C SER A 118 -7.82 -4.05 -0.67
N PHE A 119 -6.87 -4.92 -1.02
CA PHE A 119 -6.94 -5.83 -2.14
C PHE A 119 -6.69 -7.24 -1.62
N THR A 120 -7.68 -8.14 -1.72
CA THR A 120 -7.62 -9.50 -1.17
C THR A 120 -7.97 -10.53 -2.24
N GLY A 121 -6.93 -11.06 -2.88
CA GLY A 121 -7.05 -12.10 -3.89
C GLY A 121 -6.82 -13.51 -3.35
N GLN A 122 -6.61 -14.43 -4.28
CA GLN A 122 -6.18 -15.81 -4.07
C GLN A 122 -4.78 -15.97 -4.66
N ASN A 123 -3.88 -16.57 -3.88
CA ASN A 123 -2.58 -16.99 -4.38
C ASN A 123 -2.80 -18.20 -5.29
N ILE A 124 -2.36 -18.11 -6.55
CA ILE A 124 -2.53 -19.19 -7.54
C ILE A 124 -1.25 -19.99 -7.66
N ASP A 125 -0.13 -19.29 -7.86
CA ASP A 125 1.22 -19.83 -7.86
C ASP A 125 2.22 -18.70 -7.54
N ALA A 126 3.52 -18.98 -7.66
CA ALA A 126 4.57 -18.04 -7.31
C ALA A 126 4.49 -16.70 -8.09
N ASP A 127 3.95 -16.71 -9.30
CA ASP A 127 3.95 -15.56 -10.20
C ASP A 127 2.55 -15.02 -10.48
N LEU A 128 1.50 -15.81 -10.22
CA LEU A 128 0.12 -15.48 -10.51
C LEU A 128 -0.76 -15.35 -9.26
N ASN A 129 -1.63 -14.34 -9.31
CA ASN A 129 -2.65 -14.07 -8.31
C ASN A 129 -3.99 -13.81 -9.01
N SER A 130 -5.10 -13.97 -8.29
CA SER A 130 -6.43 -13.72 -8.86
C SER A 130 -6.73 -12.23 -9.11
N ILE A 131 -6.04 -11.32 -8.42
CA ILE A 131 -6.10 -9.88 -8.65
C ILE A 131 -4.81 -9.43 -9.35
N ALA A 132 -4.95 -8.69 -10.45
CA ALA A 132 -3.84 -8.04 -11.12
C ALA A 132 -4.03 -6.51 -11.14
N ILE A 133 -3.06 -5.78 -10.60
CA ILE A 133 -2.97 -4.33 -10.74
C ILE A 133 -2.28 -4.03 -12.07
N ARG A 134 -2.99 -3.32 -12.94
CA ARG A 134 -2.50 -2.83 -14.24
C ARG A 134 -1.90 -1.43 -14.13
N SER A 135 -2.44 -0.61 -13.23
CA SER A 135 -1.93 0.74 -12.96
C SER A 135 -2.22 1.15 -11.51
N PHE A 136 -1.29 1.90 -10.90
CA PHE A 136 -1.42 2.39 -9.52
C PHE A 136 -0.92 3.84 -9.35
N ALA A 137 -0.97 4.65 -10.41
CA ALA A 137 -0.22 5.90 -10.47
C ALA A 137 -0.86 7.04 -9.65
N GLY A 138 -0.06 7.80 -8.90
CA GLY A 138 -0.49 9.07 -8.29
C GLY A 138 -1.52 8.97 -7.18
N ASN A 139 -1.61 7.82 -6.49
CA ASN A 139 -2.54 7.66 -5.37
C ASN A 139 -2.00 8.27 -4.07
N THR A 140 -2.90 8.70 -3.20
CA THR A 140 -2.60 9.20 -1.85
C THR A 140 -3.56 8.57 -0.84
N ALA A 141 -3.04 7.91 0.18
CA ALA A 141 -3.78 7.54 1.39
C ALA A 141 -3.59 8.64 2.45
N THR A 142 -4.66 9.29 2.89
CA THR A 142 -4.59 10.32 3.93
C THR A 142 -4.67 9.68 5.32
N GLY A 143 -3.79 10.11 6.23
CA GLY A 143 -3.81 9.67 7.63
C GLY A 143 -4.79 10.46 8.50
N GLY A 144 -4.73 10.22 9.82
CA GLY A 144 -5.67 10.74 10.81
C GLY A 144 -6.17 9.66 11.77
N ALA A 145 -6.98 10.05 12.76
CA ALA A 145 -7.56 9.11 13.72
C ALA A 145 -8.34 8.00 12.99
N GLY A 146 -8.02 6.75 13.31
CA GLY A 146 -8.74 5.61 12.74
C GLY A 146 -8.37 5.22 11.30
N SER A 147 -7.47 5.96 10.66
CA SER A 147 -7.07 5.70 9.28
C SER A 147 -6.05 4.55 9.17
N GLY A 148 -6.30 3.59 8.29
CA GLY A 148 -5.34 2.56 7.90
C GLY A 148 -4.62 2.87 6.60
N GLY A 149 -3.50 2.18 6.37
CA GLY A 149 -2.71 2.27 5.15
C GLY A 149 -3.30 1.54 3.95
N ILE A 150 -2.43 1.02 3.09
CA ILE A 150 -2.80 0.25 1.89
C ILE A 150 -2.29 -1.19 2.04
N ALA A 151 -3.15 -2.17 1.78
CA ALA A 151 -2.78 -3.59 1.85
C ALA A 151 -3.08 -4.32 0.54
N PHE A 152 -2.06 -5.04 0.05
CA PHE A 152 -2.13 -5.96 -1.07
C PHE A 152 -1.89 -7.39 -0.54
N ASN A 153 -2.91 -8.23 -0.63
CA ASN A 153 -2.85 -9.63 -0.21
C ASN A 153 -3.22 -10.52 -1.40
N ASN A 154 -2.29 -11.38 -1.81
CA ASN A 154 -2.41 -12.23 -2.99
C ASN A 154 -2.77 -11.40 -4.24
N VAL A 155 -1.88 -10.46 -4.59
CA VAL A 155 -2.04 -9.52 -5.70
C VAL A 155 -0.81 -9.58 -6.60
N ARG A 156 -1.01 -9.50 -7.91
CA ARG A 156 0.06 -9.38 -8.90
C ARG A 156 0.15 -7.95 -9.43
N PHE A 157 1.34 -7.38 -9.47
CA PHE A 157 1.61 -6.15 -10.21
C PHE A 157 2.09 -6.52 -11.62
N ASP A 158 1.29 -6.19 -12.62
CA ASP A 158 1.55 -6.55 -14.02
C ASP A 158 0.87 -5.52 -14.94
N SER A 159 1.64 -4.60 -15.51
CA SER A 159 1.08 -3.48 -16.28
C SER A 159 0.48 -3.87 -17.63
N ASP A 160 0.92 -4.98 -18.22
CA ASP A 160 0.63 -5.33 -19.63
C ASP A 160 0.05 -6.74 -19.83
N GLY A 161 -0.03 -7.56 -18.78
CA GLY A 161 -0.47 -8.96 -18.90
C GLY A 161 0.67 -9.94 -19.03
N ALA A 162 1.89 -9.45 -19.26
CA ALA A 162 3.08 -10.22 -19.57
C ALA A 162 4.18 -10.09 -18.50
N GLY A 163 3.87 -9.47 -17.35
CA GLY A 163 4.81 -9.26 -16.25
C GLY A 163 5.44 -7.86 -16.25
N GLY A 164 4.85 -6.90 -16.97
CA GLY A 164 5.32 -5.52 -17.01
C GLY A 164 5.30 -4.81 -15.65
N THR A 165 6.17 -3.82 -15.49
CA THR A 165 6.29 -3.04 -14.24
C THR A 165 5.13 -2.06 -14.08
N VAL A 166 4.42 -2.16 -12.96
CA VAL A 166 3.45 -1.12 -12.54
C VAL A 166 4.21 0.03 -11.89
N SER A 167 3.94 1.26 -12.33
CA SER A 167 4.51 2.47 -11.72
C SER A 167 3.46 3.23 -10.92
N ALA A 168 3.79 3.55 -9.67
CA ALA A 168 3.00 4.46 -8.85
C ALA A 168 3.35 5.93 -9.12
N GLY A 169 4.52 6.23 -9.70
CA GLY A 169 5.03 7.60 -9.89
C GLY A 169 5.32 8.32 -8.57
N THR A 170 4.28 8.69 -7.83
CA THR A 170 4.36 9.16 -6.44
C THR A 170 3.25 8.50 -5.64
N LEU A 171 3.61 7.95 -4.49
CA LEU A 171 2.67 7.36 -3.53
C LEU A 171 2.82 8.07 -2.18
N GLY A 172 1.74 8.72 -1.74
CA GLY A 172 1.65 9.32 -0.41
C GLY A 172 0.83 8.42 0.53
N ILE A 173 1.34 8.15 1.74
CA ILE A 173 0.61 7.41 2.77
C ILE A 173 0.81 8.11 4.10
N GLY A 174 -0.20 8.85 4.55
CA GLY A 174 -0.12 9.72 5.71
C GLY A 174 0.91 10.84 5.55
N ASN A 175 1.04 11.65 6.60
CA ASN A 175 2.12 12.62 6.76
C ASN A 175 2.42 12.80 8.27
N PRO A 176 3.54 13.44 8.65
CA PRO A 176 3.89 13.59 10.06
C PRO A 176 2.83 14.30 10.93
N GLY A 177 2.00 15.17 10.35
CA GLY A 177 0.89 15.85 11.04
C GLY A 177 -0.43 15.05 11.06
N ALA A 178 -0.58 14.06 10.18
CA ALA A 178 -1.73 13.17 10.08
C ALA A 178 -1.26 11.78 9.62
N ARG A 179 -0.78 10.97 10.57
CA ARG A 179 -0.24 9.62 10.33
C ARG A 179 -1.37 8.62 10.12
N VAL A 180 -1.12 7.57 9.33
CA VAL A 180 -1.98 6.36 9.38
C VAL A 180 -1.67 5.57 10.66
N GLN A 181 -2.67 4.90 11.25
CA GLN A 181 -2.61 4.35 12.61
C GLN A 181 -2.21 2.86 12.70
N GLY A 182 -1.83 2.25 11.58
CA GLY A 182 -1.34 0.88 11.53
C GLY A 182 -0.25 0.75 10.47
N ASN A 183 -0.16 -0.42 9.84
CA ASN A 183 0.78 -0.61 8.74
C ASN A 183 0.54 0.43 7.65
N GLY A 184 1.62 1.02 7.13
CA GLY A 184 1.54 2.01 6.07
C GLY A 184 1.24 1.38 4.72
N LEU A 185 2.12 0.48 4.29
CA LEU A 185 2.03 -0.25 3.03
C LEU A 185 2.36 -1.71 3.26
N SER A 186 1.43 -2.61 2.93
CA SER A 186 1.57 -4.04 3.20
C SER A 186 1.45 -4.86 1.92
N PHE A 187 2.40 -5.77 1.74
CA PHE A 187 2.42 -6.77 0.68
C PHE A 187 2.46 -8.16 1.32
N THR A 188 1.48 -9.00 1.01
CA THR A 188 1.44 -10.39 1.48
C THR A 188 1.17 -11.29 0.28
N ASN A 189 2.05 -12.27 0.03
CA ASN A 189 2.03 -13.12 -1.16
C ASN A 189 1.79 -12.33 -2.46
N THR A 190 2.39 -11.15 -2.54
CA THR A 190 2.33 -10.31 -3.73
C THR A 190 3.33 -10.82 -4.76
N SER A 191 3.00 -10.77 -6.04
CA SER A 191 3.90 -11.14 -7.13
C SER A 191 4.08 -10.01 -8.17
N GLY A 192 5.06 -10.15 -9.05
CA GLY A 192 5.33 -9.22 -10.14
C GLY A 192 6.24 -8.05 -9.73
N THR A 193 6.15 -6.93 -10.45
CA THR A 193 7.05 -5.78 -10.24
C THR A 193 6.29 -4.49 -10.02
N LEU A 194 6.53 -3.86 -8.86
CA LEU A 194 6.03 -2.53 -8.51
C LEU A 194 7.18 -1.54 -8.39
N ASN A 195 7.09 -0.42 -9.11
CA ASN A 195 7.90 0.75 -8.89
C ASN A 195 7.08 1.83 -8.20
N LEU A 196 7.39 2.13 -6.95
CA LEU A 196 6.74 3.16 -6.15
C LEU A 196 7.07 4.58 -6.62
N GLY A 197 8.12 4.74 -7.44
CA GLY A 197 8.68 6.05 -7.78
C GLY A 197 9.16 6.78 -6.53
N THR A 198 8.47 7.85 -6.14
CA THR A 198 8.70 8.50 -4.84
C THR A 198 7.67 8.04 -3.80
N LEU A 199 8.13 7.44 -2.70
CA LEU A 199 7.26 7.06 -1.57
C LEU A 199 7.39 8.09 -0.43
N SER A 200 6.29 8.70 -0.02
CA SER A 200 6.23 9.48 1.23
C SER A 200 5.30 8.79 2.21
N LEU A 201 5.86 8.21 3.27
CA LEU A 201 5.11 7.41 4.24
C LEU A 201 5.29 7.92 5.66
N ALA A 202 4.17 8.13 6.35
CA ALA A 202 4.14 8.40 7.77
C ALA A 202 3.01 7.61 8.46
N ASN A 203 3.39 6.69 9.34
CA ASN A 203 2.46 5.90 10.14
C ASN A 203 2.81 5.93 11.64
N ASN A 204 1.84 5.51 12.44
CA ASN A 204 1.88 5.36 13.89
C ASN A 204 1.30 4.00 14.26
N GLY A 205 2.10 3.12 14.85
CA GLY A 205 1.77 1.72 15.06
C GLY A 205 2.07 0.86 13.83
N GLY A 206 2.40 -0.41 14.04
CA GLY A 206 2.72 -1.35 12.96
C GLY A 206 3.98 -1.00 12.18
N THR A 207 4.11 -1.56 10.98
CA THR A 207 5.28 -1.39 10.10
C THR A 207 5.00 -0.36 9.01
N GLY A 208 5.95 0.52 8.72
CA GLY A 208 5.87 1.46 7.61
C GLY A 208 5.63 0.75 6.27
N VAL A 209 6.62 -0.02 5.82
CA VAL A 209 6.51 -0.90 4.64
C VAL A 209 6.79 -2.35 5.08
N ILE A 210 5.80 -3.22 4.91
CA ILE A 210 5.95 -4.66 5.15
C ILE A 210 5.77 -5.44 3.85
N ALA A 211 6.66 -6.38 3.60
CA ALA A 211 6.55 -7.36 2.53
C ALA A 211 6.79 -8.76 3.09
N ASN A 212 5.79 -9.64 2.93
CA ASN A 212 5.88 -11.07 3.21
C ASN A 212 5.53 -11.85 1.95
N THR A 213 6.55 -12.26 1.19
CA THR A 213 6.45 -12.86 -0.14
C THR A 213 7.14 -14.23 -0.23
N LYS A 214 7.14 -14.98 0.88
CA LYS A 214 7.79 -16.32 0.98
C LYS A 214 7.37 -17.33 -0.08
N THR A 215 6.17 -17.15 -0.64
CA THR A 215 5.58 -18.07 -1.61
C THR A 215 5.51 -17.49 -3.02
N THR A 216 5.99 -16.26 -3.24
CA THR A 216 5.79 -15.51 -4.47
C THR A 216 7.04 -14.75 -4.94
N THR A 217 7.16 -14.54 -6.24
CA THR A 217 8.25 -13.74 -6.82
C THR A 217 7.84 -12.27 -6.88
N PHE A 218 8.44 -11.44 -6.03
CA PHE A 218 8.15 -10.00 -5.98
C PHE A 218 9.39 -9.14 -6.11
N THR A 219 9.29 -8.09 -6.92
CA THR A 219 10.28 -7.02 -7.01
C THR A 219 9.66 -5.69 -6.63
N LEU A 220 10.26 -5.03 -5.64
CA LEU A 220 9.85 -3.71 -5.17
C LEU A 220 10.94 -2.67 -5.46
N ASN A 221 10.58 -1.64 -6.21
CA ASN A 221 11.49 -0.59 -6.64
C ASN A 221 11.00 0.79 -6.18
N ASN A 222 11.93 1.72 -5.96
CA ASN A 222 11.63 3.15 -5.82
C ASN A 222 12.88 3.98 -6.15
N THR A 223 12.69 5.27 -6.46
CA THR A 223 13.76 6.19 -6.84
C THR A 223 14.08 7.23 -5.76
N GLY A 224 13.20 7.37 -4.77
CA GLY A 224 13.34 8.32 -3.68
C GLY A 224 12.20 8.22 -2.69
N GLY A 225 12.26 9.04 -1.63
CA GLY A 225 11.18 9.09 -0.66
C GLY A 225 11.64 9.23 0.77
N VAL A 226 10.66 9.25 1.67
CA VAL A 226 10.85 9.29 3.12
C VAL A 226 9.91 8.29 3.78
N VAL A 227 10.41 7.58 4.79
CA VAL A 227 9.60 6.72 5.63
C VAL A 227 9.78 7.14 7.09
N THR A 228 8.69 7.47 7.76
CA THR A 228 8.70 7.83 9.18
C THR A 228 7.67 7.00 9.94
N THR A 229 8.13 6.04 10.73
CA THR A 229 7.27 5.19 11.56
C THR A 229 7.44 5.53 13.03
N THR A 230 6.32 5.60 13.74
CA THR A 230 6.28 5.67 15.20
C THR A 230 5.64 4.40 15.73
N ASN A 231 6.13 3.88 16.85
CA ASN A 231 5.65 2.63 17.47
C ASN A 231 5.74 1.37 16.57
N GLY A 232 6.83 1.23 15.81
CA GLY A 232 7.12 0.04 15.02
C GLY A 232 8.26 0.22 14.01
N ALA A 233 8.48 -0.81 13.20
CA ALA A 233 9.54 -0.85 12.19
C ALA A 233 9.22 0.08 11.00
N ALA A 234 10.23 0.73 10.44
CA ALA A 234 10.06 1.40 9.14
C ALA A 234 9.93 0.39 8.00
N PHE A 235 10.70 -0.69 8.06
CA PHE A 235 10.72 -1.74 7.04
C PHE A 235 10.78 -3.13 7.67
N ASP A 236 9.96 -4.03 7.13
CA ASP A 236 10.03 -5.47 7.39
C ASP A 236 9.90 -6.19 6.05
N LEU A 237 11.02 -6.66 5.51
CA LEU A 237 11.14 -7.13 4.12
C LEU A 237 11.54 -8.61 4.12
N ASP A 238 10.65 -9.48 3.64
CA ASP A 238 10.75 -10.94 3.86
C ASP A 238 10.09 -11.79 2.76
N PRO A 239 10.83 -12.64 2.04
CA PRO A 239 11.93 -12.31 1.16
C PRO A 239 11.44 -11.71 -0.16
N LEU A 240 12.18 -10.76 -0.73
CA LEU A 240 11.90 -10.18 -2.05
C LEU A 240 13.18 -9.63 -2.71
N THR A 241 13.08 -9.26 -3.99
CA THR A 241 14.12 -8.45 -4.64
C THR A 241 13.78 -6.96 -4.51
N VAL A 242 14.76 -6.14 -4.14
CA VAL A 242 14.60 -4.69 -4.04
C VAL A 242 15.56 -3.93 -4.93
N ASN A 243 15.11 -2.80 -5.48
CA ASN A 243 15.97 -1.73 -5.99
C ASN A 243 15.43 -0.40 -5.48
N MET A 244 15.79 -0.07 -4.25
CA MET A 244 15.14 0.96 -3.46
C MET A 244 16.13 2.03 -3.01
N THR A 245 15.71 3.30 -3.11
CA THR A 245 16.45 4.47 -2.64
C THR A 245 15.56 5.39 -1.81
N PHE A 246 15.98 5.76 -0.61
CA PHE A 246 15.28 6.71 0.26
C PHE A 246 16.19 7.88 0.65
N ALA A 247 15.59 9.05 0.83
CA ALA A 247 16.27 10.21 1.38
C ALA A 247 16.45 10.06 2.89
N THR A 248 15.40 9.70 3.61
CA THR A 248 15.46 9.50 5.07
C THR A 248 14.59 8.34 5.51
N VAL A 249 15.04 7.66 6.56
CA VAL A 249 14.29 6.61 7.24
C VAL A 249 14.29 6.89 8.73
N ASN A 250 13.10 6.99 9.33
CA ASN A 250 12.94 7.17 10.75
C ASN A 250 12.03 6.06 11.29
N ALA A 251 12.48 5.37 12.33
CA ALA A 251 11.69 4.37 13.04
C ALA A 251 11.80 4.59 14.54
N SER A 252 10.73 4.32 15.27
CA SER A 252 10.80 4.26 16.74
C SER A 252 9.88 3.17 17.28
N GLY A 253 10.35 2.40 18.26
CA GLY A 253 9.59 1.27 18.80
C GLY A 253 9.72 -0.01 17.95
N GLY A 254 8.93 -1.03 18.30
CA GLY A 254 8.95 -2.33 17.63
C GLY A 254 10.12 -3.23 18.04
N ALA A 255 10.15 -4.43 17.47
CA ALA A 255 11.25 -5.38 17.68
C ALA A 255 12.54 -4.89 17.02
N SER A 256 12.47 -4.44 15.77
CA SER A 256 13.58 -3.82 15.08
C SER A 256 13.10 -2.61 14.28
N GLY A 257 14.00 -1.69 13.94
CA GLY A 257 13.65 -0.51 13.13
C GLY A 257 13.61 -0.82 11.63
N ILE A 258 14.52 -1.66 11.15
CA ILE A 258 14.60 -2.15 9.78
C ILE A 258 14.94 -3.65 9.83
N ILE A 259 14.18 -4.48 9.12
CA ILE A 259 14.40 -5.92 9.01
C ILE A 259 14.59 -6.30 7.54
N PHE A 260 15.67 -7.02 7.25
CA PHE A 260 15.93 -7.69 5.99
C PHE A 260 15.99 -9.20 6.23
N ASP A 261 14.99 -9.93 5.77
CA ASP A 261 14.90 -11.38 5.86
C ASP A 261 14.90 -11.98 4.44
N GLY A 262 16.02 -12.58 4.02
CA GLY A 262 16.10 -13.17 2.68
C GLY A 262 15.98 -12.17 1.52
N VAL A 263 16.41 -10.93 1.72
CA VAL A 263 16.32 -9.83 0.74
C VAL A 263 17.50 -9.87 -0.25
N ALA A 264 17.17 -9.69 -1.53
CA ALA A 264 18.12 -9.56 -2.63
C ALA A 264 18.08 -8.15 -3.26
N GLY A 265 19.10 -7.79 -4.04
CA GLY A 265 19.16 -6.51 -4.74
C GLY A 265 19.80 -5.38 -3.93
N THR A 266 19.36 -4.13 -4.12
CA THR A 266 19.96 -2.94 -3.48
C THR A 266 18.93 -2.14 -2.71
N PHE A 267 19.22 -1.84 -1.44
CA PHE A 267 18.48 -0.88 -0.62
C PHE A 267 19.42 0.24 -0.19
N THR A 268 19.07 1.49 -0.45
CA THR A 268 19.92 2.64 -0.14
C THR A 268 19.17 3.72 0.62
N VAL A 269 19.76 4.24 1.69
CA VAL A 269 19.35 5.49 2.34
C VAL A 269 20.45 6.52 2.16
N THR A 270 20.19 7.57 1.38
CA THR A 270 21.18 8.57 1.00
C THR A 270 21.36 9.67 2.05
N GLY A 271 20.36 9.90 2.90
CA GLY A 271 20.44 10.80 4.04
C GLY A 271 20.50 10.06 5.37
N ALA A 272 19.77 10.57 6.36
CA ALA A 272 19.80 10.02 7.72
C ALA A 272 18.84 8.84 7.88
N THR A 273 19.35 7.81 8.55
CA THR A 273 18.57 6.73 9.16
C THR A 273 18.61 6.91 10.67
N ALA A 274 17.47 7.23 11.27
CA ALA A 274 17.34 7.41 12.72
C ALA A 274 16.39 6.36 13.29
N ILE A 275 16.91 5.49 14.13
CA ILE A 275 16.17 4.40 14.76
C ILE A 275 16.28 4.56 16.27
N GLY A 276 15.18 4.41 16.99
CA GLY A 276 15.24 4.41 18.44
C GLY A 276 14.18 3.57 19.12
N ASN A 277 14.36 3.36 20.40
CA ASN A 277 13.39 2.69 21.28
C ASN A 277 12.98 1.29 20.80
N THR A 278 13.82 0.57 20.04
CA THR A 278 13.54 -0.82 19.63
C THR A 278 13.82 -1.77 20.79
N THR A 279 13.09 -2.89 20.85
CA THR A 279 13.33 -3.94 21.87
C THR A 279 14.39 -4.95 21.44
N GLY A 280 14.67 -5.07 20.15
CA GLY A 280 15.75 -5.83 19.51
C GLY A 280 16.70 -4.91 18.73
N PHE A 281 17.15 -5.30 17.54
CA PHE A 281 18.18 -4.54 16.80
C PHE A 281 17.63 -3.29 16.14
N GLY A 282 18.41 -2.21 16.05
CA GLY A 282 18.06 -1.07 15.21
C GLY A 282 17.89 -1.50 13.75
N ILE A 283 18.93 -2.11 13.18
CA ILE A 283 18.90 -2.72 11.84
C ILE A 283 19.25 -4.20 11.97
N ASP A 284 18.42 -5.06 11.39
CA ASP A 284 18.54 -6.50 11.48
C ASP A 284 18.49 -7.17 10.11
N ALA A 285 19.64 -7.66 9.63
CA ALA A 285 19.71 -8.48 8.43
C ALA A 285 19.87 -9.95 8.84
N VAL A 286 18.79 -10.73 8.72
CA VAL A 286 18.65 -12.11 9.19
C VAL A 286 18.48 -13.11 8.06
N ASN A 287 18.72 -14.38 8.35
CA ASN A 287 18.66 -15.48 7.38
C ASN A 287 19.59 -15.22 6.18
N THR A 288 19.22 -15.65 4.97
CA THR A 288 20.11 -15.63 3.80
C THR A 288 19.79 -14.45 2.86
N ASN A 289 20.29 -13.27 3.22
CA ASN A 289 20.33 -12.11 2.35
C ASN A 289 21.47 -12.21 1.33
N THR A 290 21.18 -11.84 0.08
CA THR A 290 22.19 -11.64 -0.97
C THR A 290 22.27 -10.18 -1.42
N GLY A 291 21.43 -9.32 -0.84
CA GLY A 291 21.37 -7.90 -1.14
C GLY A 291 22.54 -7.09 -0.59
N THR A 292 22.64 -5.86 -1.09
CA THR A 292 23.52 -4.80 -0.59
C THR A 292 22.68 -3.69 0.02
N PHE A 293 22.94 -3.38 1.29
CA PHE A 293 22.21 -2.40 2.09
C PHE A 293 23.14 -1.23 2.39
N ASN A 294 22.88 -0.08 1.78
CA ASN A 294 23.72 1.12 1.88
C ASN A 294 23.02 2.18 2.73
N PHE A 295 23.76 2.74 3.68
CA PHE A 295 23.28 3.82 4.53
C PHE A 295 24.35 4.91 4.60
N ASN A 296 23.94 6.16 4.38
CA ASN A 296 24.83 7.29 4.57
C ASN A 296 25.10 7.49 6.07
N THR A 297 24.15 8.04 6.83
CA THR A 297 24.30 8.21 8.28
C THR A 297 23.29 7.34 9.02
N VAL A 298 23.75 6.56 9.99
CA VAL A 298 22.91 5.72 10.86
C VAL A 298 23.07 6.18 12.30
N THR A 299 21.94 6.43 12.95
CA THR A 299 21.87 6.62 14.40
C THR A 299 20.90 5.60 15.00
N VAL A 300 21.38 4.83 15.97
CA VAL A 300 20.57 3.87 16.73
C VAL A 300 20.58 4.26 18.20
N ASN A 301 19.46 4.78 18.71
CA ASN A 301 19.31 5.17 20.11
C ASN A 301 18.23 4.34 20.81
N ASN A 302 18.65 3.23 21.40
CA ASN A 302 17.78 2.31 22.14
C ASN A 302 17.88 2.47 23.66
N ALA A 303 18.38 3.62 24.14
CA ALA A 303 18.72 3.83 25.55
C ALA A 303 17.51 3.89 26.50
N THR A 304 16.30 4.15 26.00
CA THR A 304 15.13 4.39 26.86
C THR A 304 14.28 3.15 27.15
N VAL A 305 14.61 1.99 26.56
CA VAL A 305 13.96 0.71 26.90
C VAL A 305 14.96 -0.08 27.75
N PRO A 306 14.67 -0.39 29.03
CA PRO A 306 15.63 -1.06 29.89
C PRO A 306 16.05 -2.43 29.30
N ASN A 307 17.27 -2.50 28.75
CA ASN A 307 18.10 -3.70 28.60
C ASN A 307 17.70 -4.80 27.60
N THR A 308 17.27 -4.51 26.36
CA THR A 308 17.24 -5.57 25.31
C THR A 308 17.61 -5.16 23.88
N GLY A 309 17.53 -3.87 23.52
CA GLY A 309 17.74 -3.44 22.14
C GLY A 309 19.22 -3.42 21.71
N GLY A 310 19.55 -4.04 20.58
CA GLY A 310 20.89 -4.04 19.98
C GLY A 310 21.10 -2.91 18.97
N GLY A 311 22.35 -2.69 18.56
CA GLY A 311 22.70 -1.75 17.50
C GLY A 311 22.33 -2.28 16.12
N ILE A 312 23.31 -2.86 15.42
CA ILE A 312 23.13 -3.43 14.09
C ILE A 312 23.53 -4.90 14.13
N ARG A 313 22.74 -5.78 13.52
CA ARG A 313 23.08 -7.18 13.28
C ARG A 313 23.03 -7.50 11.79
N VAL A 314 24.06 -8.17 11.30
CA VAL A 314 24.15 -8.66 9.92
C VAL A 314 24.63 -10.10 9.95
N GLN A 315 23.71 -11.04 9.69
CA GLN A 315 24.04 -12.46 9.57
C GLN A 315 24.61 -12.78 8.18
N THR A 316 24.00 -12.23 7.13
CA THR A 316 24.41 -12.37 5.72
C THR A 316 24.05 -11.11 4.93
N GLY A 317 24.43 -11.06 3.65
CA GLY A 317 24.32 -9.87 2.81
C GLY A 317 25.50 -8.91 3.02
N THR A 318 25.45 -7.76 2.33
CA THR A 318 26.47 -6.71 2.48
C THR A 318 25.83 -5.48 3.08
N LEU A 319 26.35 -4.99 4.20
CA LEU A 319 25.94 -3.73 4.82
C LEU A 319 27.06 -2.70 4.72
N ASN A 320 26.75 -1.55 4.14
CA ASN A 320 27.66 -0.40 4.02
C ASN A 320 27.09 0.78 4.80
N VAL A 321 27.86 1.30 5.78
CA VAL A 321 27.49 2.47 6.57
C VAL A 321 28.63 3.49 6.48
N THR A 322 28.35 4.68 5.94
CA THR A 322 29.37 5.74 5.79
C THR A 322 29.63 6.50 7.10
N GLY A 323 28.57 6.78 7.86
CA GLY A 323 28.61 7.42 9.16
C GLY A 323 27.76 6.66 10.17
N LEU A 324 28.35 6.27 11.29
CA LEU A 324 27.66 5.62 12.41
C LEU A 324 27.78 6.53 13.63
N ALA A 325 26.65 6.89 14.23
CA ALA A 325 26.55 7.78 15.40
C ALA A 325 25.69 7.16 16.50
#